data_AF-A0A346PNQ0-F1
#
_entry.id   AF-A0A346PNQ0-F1
#
_cell.length_a   1.000
_cell.length_b   1.000
_cell.length_c   1.000
_cell.angle_alpha   90.00
_cell.angle_beta   90.00
_cell.angle_gamma   90.00
#
_symmetry.space_group_name_H-M   'P 1'
#
loop_
_entity.id
_entity.type
_entity.pdbx_description
1 polymer ?
#
loop_
_entity_poly.entity_id
_entity_poly.type
_entity_poly.pdbx_seq_one_letter_code
_entity_poly.pdbx_strand_id
1 'polypeptide(L)'
;MSEDEANGDEAAADDEPSVDLESIEADLESVRGDLDDLEEDLEAADTEADLDVVEGDLETVRTDLESIEVPDPPESDDEDEDEDDEPAPEEELQETYDDLESDLGDLEDDLEEQRGPYAEDVVSEITGVSGTITGTRWTFEGDEELIEATEDFLAGLNELLETEVTLPDDLEPAPGAELGDDGPIDGNVPERLEATLEESTDAVEAADLDADDDAETIAGLLERCDDFESDVDDATEWTDLEVREQLRREGFYDVLDHVKDFPPEWHAIKVHEKRGNVEQILLAYESLGSDFMEEHCLEALERMGPEEAIDPMLQKAGRRDTAAMSILGKIGVADDEVVETLLDYVDSNRDLQKPAFRALGEIGADEAVQPIANQLVADDPDVRSWAARALGLIGDTRAVEPLADVLADDEEDRVRASAAWALNQIGTQDALEIVADYDADRAYLVQVEAQKVDLEPAA
;
A
#
# COMPACT_ATOMS: atom_id res chain seq x y z
N MET A 1 63.90 26.10 -30.67
CA MET A 1 63.77 25.87 -29.22
C MET A 1 62.33 26.19 -28.91
N SER A 2 61.40 25.25 -28.80
CA SER A 2 61.38 23.80 -28.52
C SER A 2 59.96 23.34 -28.97
N GLU A 3 59.74 22.21 -29.64
CA GLU A 3 59.43 20.88 -29.03
C GLU A 3 58.28 21.01 -28.01
N ASP A 4 57.08 20.43 -28.18
CA ASP A 4 56.75 19.00 -28.25
C ASP A 4 55.30 18.76 -28.77
N GLU A 5 55.11 17.76 -29.65
CA GLU A 5 54.28 16.54 -29.51
C GLU A 5 52.77 16.73 -29.81
N ALA A 6 52.26 16.32 -30.97
CA ALA A 6 51.92 14.94 -31.37
C ALA A 6 50.89 14.28 -30.43
N ASN A 7 49.62 14.29 -30.84
CA ASN A 7 48.74 13.17 -30.54
C ASN A 7 47.88 12.91 -31.77
N GLY A 8 48.05 11.71 -32.33
CA GLY A 8 47.17 11.19 -33.35
C GLY A 8 45.85 10.79 -32.70
N ASP A 9 44.77 11.10 -33.38
CA ASP A 9 43.47 10.52 -33.14
C ASP A 9 42.96 10.13 -34.53
N GLU A 10 43.39 8.95 -34.98
CA GLU A 10 42.66 8.21 -35.99
C GLU A 10 41.38 7.77 -35.29
N ALA A 11 40.35 8.61 -35.38
CA ALA A 11 38.98 8.23 -35.05
C ALA A 11 38.68 6.97 -35.87
N ALA A 12 38.56 5.84 -35.17
CA ALA A 12 37.88 4.68 -35.70
C ALA A 12 36.49 5.16 -36.14
N ALA A 13 36.24 5.12 -37.44
CA ALA A 13 34.86 5.05 -37.91
C ALA A 13 34.36 3.71 -37.37
N ASP A 14 33.49 3.78 -36.36
CA ASP A 14 32.61 2.67 -36.05
C ASP A 14 31.86 2.35 -37.36
N ASP A 15 32.20 1.23 -37.98
CA ASP A 15 31.35 0.55 -38.96
C ASP A 15 30.10 0.14 -38.15
N GLU A 16 29.09 0.99 -38.12
CA GLU A 16 27.74 0.54 -37.75
C GLU A 16 27.35 -0.56 -38.75
N PRO A 17 26.83 -1.70 -38.28
CA PRO A 17 26.37 -2.74 -39.18
C PRO A 17 25.34 -2.13 -40.11
N SER A 18 25.60 -2.17 -41.43
CA SER A 18 24.59 -1.78 -42.40
C SER A 18 23.38 -2.67 -42.19
N VAL A 19 22.28 -2.09 -41.71
CA VAL A 19 21.00 -2.79 -41.56
C VAL A 19 20.60 -3.30 -42.95
N ASP A 20 20.29 -4.59 -43.05
CA ASP A 20 19.98 -5.25 -44.31
C ASP A 20 18.49 -5.08 -44.62
N LEU A 21 18.13 -3.92 -45.18
CA LEU A 21 16.74 -3.57 -45.50
C LEU A 21 16.09 -4.59 -46.44
N GLU A 22 16.85 -5.23 -47.35
CA GLU A 22 16.33 -6.27 -48.25
C GLU A 22 15.98 -7.56 -47.49
N SER A 23 16.65 -7.82 -46.36
CA SER A 23 16.28 -8.92 -45.44
C SER A 23 15.00 -8.59 -44.69
N ILE A 24 14.88 -7.36 -44.16
CA ILE A 24 13.69 -6.92 -43.43
C ILE A 24 12.45 -6.92 -44.35
N GLU A 25 12.59 -6.42 -45.57
CA GLU A 25 11.53 -6.47 -46.59
C GLU A 25 11.09 -7.91 -46.88
N ALA A 26 12.03 -8.85 -46.97
CA ALA A 26 11.72 -10.27 -47.19
C ALA A 26 11.06 -10.94 -45.98
N ASP A 27 11.44 -10.55 -44.76
CA ASP A 27 10.84 -11.05 -43.53
C ASP A 27 9.38 -10.53 -43.38
N LEU A 28 9.13 -9.24 -43.67
CA LEU A 28 7.79 -8.66 -43.72
C LEU A 28 6.92 -9.28 -44.84
N GLU A 29 7.50 -9.55 -46.03
CA GLU A 29 6.76 -10.23 -47.11
C GLU A 29 6.43 -11.69 -46.74
N SER A 30 7.25 -12.34 -45.90
CA SER A 30 6.92 -13.65 -45.33
C SER A 30 5.72 -13.55 -44.39
N VAL A 31 5.77 -12.65 -43.40
CA VAL A 31 4.67 -12.44 -42.43
C VAL A 31 3.36 -12.12 -43.15
N ARG A 32 3.41 -11.28 -44.19
CA ARG A 32 2.23 -10.98 -45.02
C ARG A 32 1.63 -12.24 -45.66
N GLY A 33 2.48 -13.12 -46.19
CA GLY A 33 2.02 -14.39 -46.76
C GLY A 33 1.42 -15.31 -45.71
N ASP A 34 1.99 -15.33 -44.50
CA ASP A 34 1.48 -16.12 -43.39
C ASP A 34 0.14 -15.57 -42.86
N LEU A 35 -0.06 -14.23 -42.86
CA LEU A 35 -1.36 -13.60 -42.57
C LEU A 35 -2.42 -13.89 -43.65
N ASP A 36 -2.07 -13.82 -44.94
CA ASP A 36 -2.97 -14.19 -46.03
C ASP A 36 -3.41 -15.68 -45.90
N ASP A 37 -2.49 -16.58 -45.54
CA ASP A 37 -2.78 -17.99 -45.30
C ASP A 37 -3.67 -18.18 -44.04
N LEU A 38 -3.42 -17.42 -42.96
CA LEU A 38 -4.25 -17.41 -41.75
C LEU A 38 -5.68 -16.91 -42.01
N GLU A 39 -5.87 -15.88 -42.84
CA GLU A 39 -7.20 -15.42 -43.25
C GLU A 39 -7.97 -16.54 -43.98
N GLU A 40 -7.31 -17.26 -44.90
CA GLU A 40 -7.92 -18.41 -45.59
C GLU A 40 -8.25 -19.56 -44.62
N ASP A 41 -7.38 -19.86 -43.67
CA ASP A 41 -7.59 -20.92 -42.68
C ASP A 41 -8.70 -20.56 -41.68
N LEU A 42 -8.77 -19.29 -41.25
CA LEU A 42 -9.85 -18.77 -40.42
C LEU A 42 -11.20 -18.82 -41.15
N GLU A 43 -11.27 -18.42 -42.43
CA GLU A 43 -12.49 -18.55 -43.23
C GLU A 43 -12.93 -20.01 -43.43
N ALA A 44 -12.00 -20.95 -43.37
CA ALA A 44 -12.23 -22.38 -43.57
C ALA A 44 -12.51 -23.15 -42.28
N ALA A 45 -12.27 -22.55 -41.11
CA ALA A 45 -12.52 -23.15 -39.82
C ALA A 45 -14.04 -23.39 -39.63
N ASP A 46 -14.42 -24.65 -39.44
CA ASP A 46 -15.81 -25.06 -39.28
C ASP A 46 -16.10 -25.52 -37.83
N THR A 47 -15.06 -25.71 -37.01
CA THR A 47 -15.12 -26.22 -35.63
C THR A 47 -14.16 -25.47 -34.71
N GLU A 48 -14.42 -25.53 -33.41
CA GLU A 48 -13.53 -24.95 -32.39
C GLU A 48 -12.11 -25.53 -32.43
N ALA A 49 -11.99 -26.83 -32.73
CA ALA A 49 -10.68 -27.45 -32.92
C ALA A 49 -9.92 -26.94 -34.17
N ASP A 50 -10.62 -26.41 -35.17
CA ASP A 50 -9.99 -25.73 -36.30
C ASP A 50 -9.54 -24.31 -35.88
N LEU A 51 -10.36 -23.59 -35.08
CA LEU A 51 -10.03 -22.26 -34.55
C LEU A 51 -8.83 -22.29 -33.58
N ASP A 52 -8.67 -23.34 -32.76
CA ASP A 52 -7.49 -23.54 -31.90
C ASP A 52 -6.18 -23.68 -32.69
N VAL A 53 -6.27 -24.26 -33.90
CA VAL A 53 -5.11 -24.35 -34.80
C VAL A 53 -4.78 -22.96 -35.34
N VAL A 54 -5.79 -22.21 -35.78
CA VAL A 54 -5.63 -20.85 -36.28
C VAL A 54 -5.04 -19.94 -35.20
N GLU A 55 -5.50 -20.03 -33.95
CA GLU A 55 -4.95 -19.25 -32.84
C GLU A 55 -3.46 -19.53 -32.60
N GLY A 56 -3.06 -20.81 -32.60
CA GLY A 56 -1.65 -21.19 -32.41
C GLY A 56 -0.74 -20.72 -33.56
N ASP A 57 -1.27 -20.73 -34.78
CA ASP A 57 -0.56 -20.21 -35.95
C ASP A 57 -0.50 -18.66 -35.91
N LEU A 58 -1.56 -17.99 -35.42
CA LEU A 58 -1.61 -16.55 -35.19
C LEU A 58 -0.58 -16.10 -34.14
N GLU A 59 -0.45 -16.80 -33.00
CA GLU A 59 0.57 -16.51 -31.98
C GLU A 59 1.99 -16.64 -32.55
N THR A 60 2.19 -17.60 -33.48
CA THR A 60 3.47 -17.77 -34.18
C THR A 60 3.76 -16.57 -35.08
N VAL A 61 2.79 -16.14 -35.89
CA VAL A 61 2.94 -14.98 -36.78
C VAL A 61 3.17 -13.68 -35.99
N ARG A 62 2.46 -13.48 -34.89
CA ARG A 62 2.69 -12.36 -33.96
C ARG A 62 4.12 -12.33 -33.46
N THR A 63 4.62 -13.48 -33.00
CA THR A 63 6.00 -13.60 -32.50
C THR A 63 7.02 -13.30 -33.60
N ASP A 64 6.76 -13.76 -34.81
CA ASP A 64 7.63 -13.51 -35.96
C ASP A 64 7.63 -12.02 -36.33
N LEU A 65 6.47 -11.36 -36.37
CA LEU A 65 6.35 -9.91 -36.60
C LEU A 65 7.08 -9.09 -35.53
N GLU A 66 6.84 -9.35 -34.24
CA GLU A 66 7.49 -8.65 -33.11
C GLU A 66 9.02 -8.81 -33.11
N SER A 67 9.55 -9.85 -33.77
CA SER A 67 10.99 -10.09 -33.89
C SER A 67 11.68 -9.23 -34.96
N ILE A 68 10.92 -8.59 -35.84
CA ILE A 68 11.41 -7.75 -36.93
C ILE A 68 11.70 -6.33 -36.39
N GLU A 69 12.99 -5.97 -36.29
CA GLU A 69 13.42 -4.63 -35.90
C GLU A 69 13.54 -3.73 -37.14
N VAL A 70 12.52 -2.90 -37.40
CA VAL A 70 12.56 -1.87 -38.45
C VAL A 70 13.41 -0.68 -37.98
N PRO A 71 14.43 -0.25 -38.75
CA PRO A 71 15.28 0.88 -38.38
C PRO A 71 14.55 2.22 -38.50
N ASP A 72 14.86 3.16 -37.60
CA ASP A 72 14.33 4.52 -37.69
C ASP A 72 14.70 5.18 -39.03
N PRO A 73 13.75 5.89 -39.68
CA PRO A 73 14.05 6.62 -40.90
C PRO A 73 15.10 7.72 -40.62
N PRO A 74 15.97 8.03 -41.60
CA PRO A 74 16.99 9.06 -41.42
C PRO A 74 16.35 10.41 -41.11
N GLU A 75 16.83 11.13 -40.09
CA GLU A 75 16.35 12.48 -39.77
C GLU A 75 16.54 13.41 -40.99
N SER A 76 15.42 13.84 -41.60
CA SER A 76 15.42 14.86 -42.64
C SER A 76 15.61 16.25 -42.01
N ASP A 77 16.75 16.88 -42.29
CA ASP A 77 17.10 18.23 -41.79
C ASP A 77 16.38 19.37 -42.56
N ASP A 78 15.49 19.04 -43.50
CA ASP A 78 14.93 19.99 -44.47
C ASP A 78 13.47 20.37 -44.12
N GLU A 79 13.26 21.61 -43.62
CA GLU A 79 11.95 22.23 -43.34
C GLU A 79 11.07 22.48 -44.60
N ASP A 80 11.46 21.96 -45.76
CA ASP A 80 10.83 22.15 -47.07
C ASP A 80 10.68 20.79 -47.81
N GLU A 81 10.13 19.75 -47.16
CA GLU A 81 9.70 18.53 -47.86
C GLU A 81 8.59 18.88 -48.86
N ASP A 82 8.86 18.71 -50.16
CA ASP A 82 7.85 18.82 -51.21
C ASP A 82 6.94 17.57 -51.13
N GLU A 83 5.60 17.70 -51.29
CA GLU A 83 4.63 16.58 -51.34
C GLU A 83 4.92 15.50 -52.43
N ASP A 84 6.00 15.66 -53.20
CA ASP A 84 6.41 14.83 -54.33
C ASP A 84 7.75 14.06 -54.09
N ASP A 85 8.35 14.11 -52.89
CA ASP A 85 9.54 13.30 -52.57
C ASP A 85 9.17 11.83 -52.28
N GLU A 86 9.93 10.88 -52.84
CA GLU A 86 9.74 9.44 -52.59
C GLU A 86 10.14 9.14 -51.13
N PRO A 87 9.30 8.44 -50.34
CA PRO A 87 9.58 8.14 -48.94
C PRO A 87 10.88 7.37 -48.77
N ALA A 88 11.50 7.48 -47.61
CA ALA A 88 12.70 6.71 -47.32
C ALA A 88 12.36 5.20 -47.34
N PRO A 89 13.25 4.32 -47.82
CA PRO A 89 13.00 2.88 -47.77
C PRO A 89 12.66 2.36 -46.37
N GLU A 90 13.26 2.96 -45.33
CA GLU A 90 12.94 2.67 -43.93
C GLU A 90 11.52 3.11 -43.54
N GLU A 91 11.02 4.22 -44.10
CA GLU A 91 9.64 4.70 -43.91
C GLU A 91 8.63 3.78 -44.60
N GLU A 92 8.92 3.31 -45.82
CA GLU A 92 8.08 2.31 -46.51
C GLU A 92 8.01 0.97 -45.75
N LEU A 93 9.12 0.55 -45.13
CA LEU A 93 9.15 -0.67 -44.31
C LEU A 93 8.38 -0.49 -43.00
N GLN A 94 8.44 0.69 -42.37
CA GLN A 94 7.66 0.98 -41.17
C GLN A 94 6.16 1.04 -41.49
N GLU A 95 5.76 1.70 -42.59
CA GLU A 95 4.36 1.69 -43.04
C GLU A 95 3.87 0.26 -43.29
N THR A 96 4.71 -0.59 -43.90
CA THR A 96 4.36 -2.00 -44.13
C THR A 96 4.23 -2.78 -42.82
N TYR A 97 5.13 -2.55 -41.85
CA TYR A 97 5.03 -3.16 -40.53
C TYR A 97 3.74 -2.77 -39.81
N ASP A 98 3.41 -1.47 -39.80
CA ASP A 98 2.21 -0.93 -39.16
C ASP A 98 0.92 -1.48 -39.82
N ASP A 99 0.92 -1.61 -41.16
CA ASP A 99 -0.18 -2.25 -41.90
C ASP A 99 -0.36 -3.72 -41.48
N LEU A 100 0.74 -4.50 -41.37
CA LEU A 100 0.67 -5.91 -40.95
C LEU A 100 0.27 -6.08 -39.49
N GLU A 101 0.70 -5.18 -38.60
CA GLU A 101 0.25 -5.16 -37.20
C GLU A 101 -1.27 -4.90 -37.13
N SER A 102 -1.79 -4.00 -37.98
CA SER A 102 -3.23 -3.76 -38.08
C SER A 102 -3.98 -4.98 -38.63
N ASP A 103 -3.49 -5.60 -39.70
CA ASP A 103 -4.10 -6.79 -40.32
C ASP A 103 -4.12 -7.98 -39.32
N LEU A 104 -3.04 -8.17 -38.54
CA LEU A 104 -2.99 -9.16 -37.47
C LEU A 104 -4.04 -8.88 -36.39
N GLY A 105 -4.19 -7.63 -35.97
CA GLY A 105 -5.23 -7.24 -35.01
C GLY A 105 -6.65 -7.47 -35.52
N ASP A 106 -6.92 -7.19 -36.79
CA ASP A 106 -8.22 -7.47 -37.43
C ASP A 106 -8.50 -8.99 -37.44
N LEU A 107 -7.49 -9.84 -37.69
CA LEU A 107 -7.64 -11.30 -37.61
C LEU A 107 -7.82 -11.84 -36.18
N GLU A 108 -7.16 -11.24 -35.18
CA GLU A 108 -7.38 -11.56 -33.77
C GLU A 108 -8.86 -11.28 -33.39
N ASP A 109 -9.38 -10.13 -33.79
CA ASP A 109 -10.78 -9.74 -33.56
C ASP A 109 -11.76 -10.68 -34.29
N ASP A 110 -11.49 -11.03 -35.56
CA ASP A 110 -12.33 -11.94 -36.37
C ASP A 110 -12.33 -13.37 -35.82
N LEU A 111 -11.20 -13.85 -35.29
CA LEU A 111 -11.09 -15.14 -34.60
C LEU A 111 -11.95 -15.15 -33.34
N GLU A 112 -11.87 -14.09 -32.53
CA GLU A 112 -12.67 -13.95 -31.30
C GLU A 112 -14.17 -13.87 -31.61
N GLU A 113 -14.58 -13.20 -32.69
CA GLU A 113 -16.00 -13.17 -33.11
C GLU A 113 -16.53 -14.55 -33.55
N GLN A 114 -15.64 -15.44 -34.02
CA GLN A 114 -16.00 -16.79 -34.44
C GLN A 114 -15.97 -17.83 -33.32
N ARG A 115 -15.19 -17.61 -32.25
CA ARG A 115 -15.11 -18.54 -31.12
C ARG A 115 -16.47 -18.67 -30.40
N GLY A 116 -16.88 -19.93 -30.22
CA GLY A 116 -17.93 -20.33 -29.32
C GLY A 116 -17.46 -20.41 -27.86
N PRO A 117 -18.39 -20.54 -26.91
CA PRO A 117 -18.04 -20.60 -25.50
C PRO A 117 -17.40 -21.95 -25.15
N TYR A 118 -16.37 -21.92 -24.30
CA TYR A 118 -15.66 -23.10 -23.79
C TYR A 118 -16.08 -23.44 -22.35
N ALA A 119 -15.96 -24.72 -22.00
CA ALA A 119 -16.14 -25.14 -20.61
C ALA A 119 -15.10 -24.49 -19.67
N GLU A 120 -13.92 -24.17 -20.19
CA GLU A 120 -12.87 -23.45 -19.46
C GLU A 120 -13.31 -22.03 -19.08
N ASP A 121 -14.09 -21.36 -19.93
CA ASP A 121 -14.66 -20.03 -19.62
C ASP A 121 -15.60 -20.12 -18.42
N VAL A 122 -16.48 -21.12 -18.40
CA VAL A 122 -17.38 -21.37 -17.26
C VAL A 122 -16.59 -21.58 -15.97
N VAL A 123 -15.51 -22.37 -16.02
CA VAL A 123 -14.63 -22.60 -14.86
C VAL A 123 -13.97 -21.29 -14.42
N SER A 124 -13.51 -20.48 -15.37
CA SER A 124 -12.91 -19.17 -15.11
C SER A 124 -13.92 -18.23 -14.41
N GLU A 125 -15.14 -18.14 -14.93
CA GLU A 125 -16.20 -17.30 -14.34
C GLU A 125 -16.55 -17.72 -12.90
N ILE A 126 -16.78 -19.03 -12.67
CA ILE A 126 -17.05 -19.55 -11.32
C ILE A 126 -15.90 -19.22 -10.36
N THR A 127 -14.66 -19.37 -10.83
CA THR A 127 -13.46 -19.07 -10.04
C THR A 127 -13.34 -17.58 -9.74
N GLY A 128 -13.68 -16.73 -10.70
CA GLY A 128 -13.75 -15.27 -10.55
C GLY A 128 -14.73 -14.86 -9.44
N VAL A 129 -15.97 -15.34 -9.52
CA VAL A 129 -17.00 -15.07 -8.51
C VAL A 129 -16.60 -15.62 -7.13
N SER A 130 -16.00 -16.82 -7.08
CA SER A 130 -15.45 -17.38 -5.83
C SER A 130 -14.37 -16.48 -5.21
N GLY A 131 -13.51 -15.89 -6.04
CA GLY A 131 -12.51 -14.91 -5.61
C GLY A 131 -13.14 -13.65 -5.02
N THR A 132 -14.23 -13.16 -5.61
CA THR A 132 -15.00 -12.01 -5.08
C THR A 132 -15.63 -12.36 -3.73
N ILE A 133 -16.27 -13.52 -3.62
CA ILE A 133 -16.91 -13.98 -2.37
C ILE A 133 -15.88 -14.05 -1.23
N THR A 134 -14.70 -14.64 -1.47
CA THR A 134 -13.66 -14.83 -0.44
C THR A 134 -12.85 -13.56 -0.16
N GLY A 135 -12.72 -12.67 -1.14
CA GLY A 135 -12.02 -11.39 -1.01
C GLY A 135 -12.82 -10.29 -0.30
N THR A 136 -14.14 -10.44 -0.22
CA THR A 136 -15.04 -9.41 0.31
C THR A 136 -15.47 -9.69 1.74
N ARG A 137 -15.57 -8.62 2.54
CA ARG A 137 -16.15 -8.67 3.89
C ARG A 137 -17.66 -8.53 3.79
N TRP A 138 -18.39 -9.62 4.01
CA TRP A 138 -19.85 -9.60 3.93
C TRP A 138 -20.52 -9.25 5.26
N THR A 139 -21.76 -8.77 5.17
CA THR A 139 -22.62 -8.60 6.33
C THR A 139 -23.35 -9.91 6.67
N PHE A 140 -24.04 -9.96 7.82
CA PHE A 140 -24.92 -11.09 8.11
C PHE A 140 -26.02 -11.25 7.05
N GLU A 141 -26.57 -10.12 6.59
CA GLU A 141 -27.54 -10.10 5.49
C GLU A 141 -26.90 -10.52 4.17
N GLY A 142 -25.67 -10.06 3.89
CA GLY A 142 -24.88 -10.49 2.74
C GLY A 142 -24.61 -11.99 2.72
N ASP A 143 -24.27 -12.60 3.87
CA ASP A 143 -24.13 -14.05 3.97
C ASP A 143 -25.45 -14.79 3.62
N GLU A 144 -26.61 -14.27 4.04
CA GLU A 144 -27.91 -14.85 3.66
C GLU A 144 -28.15 -14.74 2.15
N GLU A 145 -27.81 -13.60 1.56
CA GLU A 145 -27.94 -13.30 0.13
C GLU A 145 -27.00 -14.18 -0.72
N LEU A 146 -25.74 -14.36 -0.30
CA LEU A 146 -24.77 -15.24 -0.96
C LEU A 146 -25.19 -16.72 -0.94
N ILE A 147 -25.75 -17.17 0.18
CA ILE A 147 -26.26 -18.55 0.28
C ILE A 147 -27.41 -18.73 -0.71
N GLU A 148 -28.37 -17.82 -0.77
CA GLU A 148 -29.49 -17.87 -1.72
C GLU A 148 -29.01 -17.84 -3.17
N ALA A 149 -28.10 -16.92 -3.51
CA ALA A 149 -27.49 -16.82 -4.85
C ALA A 149 -26.78 -18.12 -5.26
N THR A 150 -26.01 -18.72 -4.34
CA THR A 150 -25.30 -19.97 -4.62
C THR A 150 -26.27 -21.15 -4.76
N GLU A 151 -27.35 -21.21 -3.96
CA GLU A 151 -28.39 -22.23 -4.11
C GLU A 151 -29.05 -22.17 -5.49
N ASP A 152 -29.38 -20.97 -5.96
CA ASP A 152 -30.02 -20.76 -7.27
C ASP A 152 -29.05 -21.07 -8.42
N PHE A 153 -27.79 -20.67 -8.32
CA PHE A 153 -26.72 -21.04 -9.26
C PHE A 153 -26.57 -22.57 -9.37
N LEU A 154 -26.42 -23.27 -8.22
CA LEU A 154 -26.29 -24.72 -8.18
C LEU A 154 -27.51 -25.44 -8.74
N ALA A 155 -28.72 -24.89 -8.55
CA ALA A 155 -29.93 -25.47 -9.13
C ALA A 155 -29.87 -25.43 -10.68
N GLY A 156 -29.41 -24.32 -11.26
CA GLY A 156 -29.21 -24.18 -12.70
C GLY A 156 -28.11 -25.08 -13.24
N LEU A 157 -26.96 -25.12 -12.57
CA LEU A 157 -25.83 -25.97 -12.93
C LEU A 157 -26.20 -27.46 -12.90
N ASN A 158 -26.86 -27.92 -11.82
CA ASN A 158 -27.31 -29.30 -11.68
C ASN A 158 -28.37 -29.69 -12.73
N GLU A 159 -29.21 -28.74 -13.17
CA GLU A 159 -30.17 -28.98 -14.25
C GLU A 159 -29.47 -29.18 -15.59
N LEU A 160 -28.46 -28.37 -15.90
CA LEU A 160 -27.72 -28.41 -17.16
C LEU A 160 -26.77 -29.60 -17.26
N LEU A 161 -26.04 -29.92 -16.18
CA LEU A 161 -25.04 -30.98 -16.15
C LEU A 161 -25.57 -32.34 -15.66
N GLU A 162 -26.83 -32.41 -15.22
CA GLU A 162 -27.41 -33.59 -14.56
C GLU A 162 -26.61 -34.04 -13.31
N THR A 163 -26.06 -33.09 -12.55
CA THR A 163 -25.25 -33.30 -11.33
C THR A 163 -26.07 -33.13 -10.04
N GLU A 164 -25.45 -33.37 -8.88
CA GLU A 164 -26.07 -33.24 -7.55
C GLU A 164 -25.15 -32.50 -6.57
N VAL A 165 -24.52 -31.40 -6.99
CA VAL A 165 -23.71 -30.53 -6.12
C VAL A 165 -24.65 -29.75 -5.20
N THR A 166 -24.38 -29.73 -3.89
CA THR A 166 -25.26 -29.10 -2.90
C THR A 166 -24.48 -28.41 -1.79
N LEU A 167 -25.01 -27.29 -1.31
CA LEU A 167 -24.49 -26.63 -0.11
C LEU A 167 -24.53 -27.53 1.13
N PRO A 168 -23.65 -27.30 2.11
CA PRO A 168 -23.69 -27.99 3.40
C PRO A 168 -25.00 -27.73 4.18
N ASP A 169 -25.61 -28.79 4.73
CA ASP A 169 -26.87 -28.74 5.51
C ASP A 169 -26.82 -27.80 6.75
N ASP A 170 -25.62 -27.48 7.24
CA ASP A 170 -25.36 -26.67 8.43
C ASP A 170 -24.69 -25.32 8.10
N LEU A 171 -24.82 -24.86 6.86
CA LEU A 171 -24.42 -23.51 6.46
C LEU A 171 -25.44 -22.51 7.02
N GLU A 172 -24.99 -21.62 7.90
CA GLU A 172 -25.81 -20.55 8.48
C GLU A 172 -25.03 -19.22 8.37
N PRO A 173 -25.71 -18.09 8.15
CA PRO A 173 -25.08 -16.77 8.10
C PRO A 173 -24.35 -16.44 9.40
N ALA A 174 -23.17 -15.83 9.29
CA ALA A 174 -22.36 -15.43 10.42
C ALA A 174 -22.40 -13.91 10.60
N PRO A 175 -22.21 -13.38 11.83
CA PRO A 175 -21.98 -11.95 11.99
C PRO A 175 -20.68 -11.58 11.25
N GLY A 176 -20.75 -10.64 10.31
CA GLY A 176 -19.61 -10.15 9.49
C GLY A 176 -18.41 -9.53 10.23
N ALA A 177 -18.24 -9.81 11.52
CA ALA A 177 -17.05 -9.47 12.31
C ALA A 177 -15.87 -10.41 12.04
N GLU A 178 -16.08 -11.56 11.39
CA GLU A 178 -15.09 -12.63 11.30
C GLU A 178 -14.34 -12.64 9.96
N LEU A 179 -13.51 -11.61 9.74
CA LEU A 179 -12.30 -11.72 8.91
C LEU A 179 -11.04 -12.04 9.76
N GLY A 180 -11.22 -12.41 11.04
CA GLY A 180 -10.12 -12.73 11.95
C GLY A 180 -9.83 -14.23 12.03
N ASP A 181 -8.57 -14.57 12.27
CA ASP A 181 -7.96 -15.91 12.50
C ASP A 181 -8.60 -16.72 13.67
N ASP A 182 -9.69 -16.23 14.26
CA ASP A 182 -10.44 -16.80 15.38
C ASP A 182 -11.88 -17.23 14.99
N GLY A 183 -12.19 -17.33 13.70
CA GLY A 183 -13.45 -17.91 13.21
C GLY A 183 -13.65 -19.36 13.67
N PRO A 184 -14.89 -19.89 13.66
CA PRO A 184 -15.14 -21.28 14.00
C PRO A 184 -14.25 -22.21 13.17
N ILE A 185 -13.83 -23.32 13.78
CA ILE A 185 -12.88 -24.31 13.21
C ILE A 185 -13.32 -24.85 11.83
N ASP A 186 -14.59 -24.67 11.47
CA ASP A 186 -15.21 -25.18 10.23
C ASP A 186 -15.35 -24.10 9.12
N GLY A 187 -14.68 -22.95 9.25
CA GLY A 187 -14.63 -21.88 8.23
C GLY A 187 -15.82 -20.91 8.26
N ASN A 188 -15.65 -19.71 7.69
CA ASN A 188 -16.75 -18.74 7.53
C ASN A 188 -17.62 -19.06 6.29
N VAL A 189 -18.75 -18.36 6.09
CA VAL A 189 -19.65 -18.62 4.95
C VAL A 189 -18.90 -18.53 3.61
N PRO A 190 -18.12 -17.46 3.31
CA PRO A 190 -17.31 -17.38 2.09
C PRO A 190 -16.41 -18.59 1.82
N GLU A 191 -15.61 -19.03 2.79
CA GLU A 191 -14.71 -20.20 2.64
C GLU A 191 -15.48 -21.50 2.37
N ARG A 192 -16.69 -21.63 2.94
CA ARG A 192 -17.53 -22.81 2.73
C ARG A 192 -18.23 -22.80 1.37
N LEU A 193 -18.59 -21.62 0.88
CA LEU A 193 -19.11 -21.43 -0.48
C LEU A 193 -18.01 -21.71 -1.50
N GLU A 194 -16.78 -21.21 -1.30
CA GLU A 194 -15.61 -21.50 -2.15
C GLU A 194 -15.43 -23.01 -2.35
N ALA A 195 -15.45 -23.80 -1.27
CA ALA A 195 -15.33 -25.26 -1.37
C ALA A 195 -16.45 -25.91 -2.19
N THR A 196 -17.65 -25.34 -2.20
CA THR A 196 -18.78 -25.84 -3.01
C THR A 196 -18.67 -25.40 -4.47
N LEU A 197 -18.15 -24.20 -4.71
CA LEU A 197 -17.86 -23.69 -6.05
C LEU A 197 -16.70 -24.46 -6.71
N GLU A 198 -15.69 -24.88 -5.94
CA GLU A 198 -14.63 -25.81 -6.41
C GLU A 198 -15.23 -27.17 -6.82
N GLU A 199 -16.19 -27.71 -6.06
CA GLU A 199 -16.93 -28.92 -6.49
C GLU A 199 -17.74 -28.67 -7.77
N SER A 200 -18.22 -27.45 -7.99
CA SER A 200 -18.94 -27.06 -9.21
C SER A 200 -18.02 -26.97 -10.42
N THR A 201 -16.81 -26.40 -10.27
CA THR A 201 -15.81 -26.39 -11.34
C THR A 201 -15.37 -27.82 -11.69
N ASP A 202 -15.11 -28.65 -10.68
CA ASP A 202 -14.81 -30.08 -10.86
C ASP A 202 -15.93 -30.80 -11.65
N ALA A 203 -17.18 -30.43 -11.41
CA ALA A 203 -18.34 -30.99 -12.10
C ALA A 203 -18.43 -30.55 -13.57
N VAL A 204 -18.11 -29.29 -13.87
CA VAL A 204 -18.01 -28.76 -15.24
C VAL A 204 -16.89 -29.46 -15.99
N GLU A 205 -15.69 -29.57 -15.41
CA GLU A 205 -14.55 -30.27 -16.02
C GLU A 205 -14.87 -31.77 -16.25
N ALA A 206 -15.51 -32.42 -15.28
CA ALA A 206 -15.87 -33.83 -15.39
C ALA A 206 -16.98 -34.11 -16.43
N ALA A 207 -17.72 -33.09 -16.85
CA ALA A 207 -18.72 -33.21 -17.90
C ALA A 207 -18.08 -33.41 -19.29
N ASP A 208 -16.80 -33.02 -19.47
CA ASP A 208 -16.05 -33.20 -20.72
C ASP A 208 -16.82 -32.63 -21.92
N LEU A 209 -17.36 -31.41 -21.75
CA LEU A 209 -18.22 -30.73 -22.73
C LEU A 209 -17.41 -30.37 -23.97
N ASP A 210 -17.93 -30.76 -25.12
CA ASP A 210 -17.35 -30.43 -26.42
C ASP A 210 -17.84 -29.05 -26.87
N ALA A 211 -16.92 -28.16 -27.24
CA ALA A 211 -17.26 -26.77 -27.50
C ALA A 211 -18.22 -26.60 -28.69
N ASP A 212 -18.20 -27.51 -29.66
CA ASP A 212 -19.12 -27.52 -30.80
C ASP A 212 -20.43 -28.26 -30.48
N ASP A 213 -20.34 -29.50 -29.98
CA ASP A 213 -21.50 -30.36 -29.76
C ASP A 213 -22.36 -29.91 -28.55
N ASP A 214 -21.74 -29.28 -27.54
CA ASP A 214 -22.38 -28.86 -26.29
C ASP A 214 -22.50 -27.33 -26.14
N ALA A 215 -22.31 -26.56 -27.23
CA ALA A 215 -22.36 -25.08 -27.22
C ALA A 215 -23.59 -24.48 -26.52
N GLU A 216 -24.78 -25.07 -26.66
CA GLU A 216 -26.01 -24.59 -26.00
C GLU A 216 -25.96 -24.80 -24.48
N THR A 217 -25.34 -25.88 -24.02
CA THR A 217 -25.14 -26.18 -22.60
C THR A 217 -24.12 -25.21 -22.00
N ILE A 218 -22.99 -25.00 -22.68
CA ILE A 218 -21.94 -24.09 -22.21
C ILE A 218 -22.47 -22.65 -22.16
N ALA A 219 -23.16 -22.18 -23.20
CA ALA A 219 -23.81 -20.86 -23.18
C ALA A 219 -24.83 -20.72 -22.04
N GLY A 220 -25.59 -21.79 -21.74
CA GLY A 220 -26.51 -21.79 -20.60
C GLY A 220 -25.81 -21.75 -19.24
N LEU A 221 -24.64 -22.36 -19.11
CA LEU A 221 -23.82 -22.30 -17.90
C LEU A 221 -23.20 -20.91 -17.71
N LEU A 222 -22.71 -20.28 -18.78
CA LEU A 222 -22.22 -18.90 -18.74
C LEU A 222 -23.33 -17.94 -18.34
N GLU A 223 -24.54 -18.06 -18.91
CA GLU A 223 -25.69 -17.24 -18.48
C GLU A 223 -26.00 -17.43 -16.99
N ARG A 224 -25.83 -18.65 -16.44
CA ARG A 224 -25.97 -18.89 -14.99
C ARG A 224 -24.83 -18.27 -14.17
N CYS A 225 -23.62 -18.20 -14.71
CA CYS A 225 -22.50 -17.52 -14.07
C CYS A 225 -22.73 -16.01 -14.04
N ASP A 226 -23.19 -15.41 -15.15
CA ASP A 226 -23.55 -13.98 -15.21
C ASP A 226 -24.66 -13.62 -14.20
N ASP A 227 -25.72 -14.44 -14.15
CA ASP A 227 -26.81 -14.27 -13.18
C ASP A 227 -26.26 -14.35 -11.74
N PHE A 228 -25.37 -15.32 -11.48
CA PHE A 228 -24.76 -15.53 -10.16
C PHE A 228 -23.82 -14.40 -9.75
N GLU A 229 -22.97 -13.93 -10.66
CA GLU A 229 -22.11 -12.76 -10.44
C GLU A 229 -22.96 -11.54 -10.09
N SER A 230 -24.03 -11.28 -10.84
CA SER A 230 -24.94 -10.17 -10.57
C SER A 230 -25.60 -10.27 -9.19
N ASP A 231 -25.99 -11.47 -8.76
CA ASP A 231 -26.59 -11.68 -7.44
C ASP A 231 -25.56 -11.52 -6.31
N VAL A 232 -24.30 -11.90 -6.54
CA VAL A 232 -23.18 -11.68 -5.61
C VAL A 232 -22.83 -10.20 -5.51
N ASP A 233 -22.79 -9.47 -6.62
CA ASP A 233 -22.53 -8.02 -6.66
C ASP A 233 -23.63 -7.21 -5.96
N ASP A 234 -24.89 -7.69 -5.99
CA ASP A 234 -26.01 -7.07 -5.29
C ASP A 234 -26.07 -7.42 -3.79
N ALA A 235 -25.28 -8.40 -3.34
CA ALA A 235 -25.25 -8.82 -1.93
C ALA A 235 -24.62 -7.75 -1.03
N THR A 236 -25.05 -7.71 0.23
CA THR A 236 -24.73 -6.59 1.13
C THR A 236 -23.32 -6.71 1.71
N GLU A 237 -22.39 -5.90 1.22
CA GLU A 237 -21.03 -5.79 1.72
C GLU A 237 -20.96 -5.02 3.05
N TRP A 238 -19.90 -5.26 3.82
CA TRP A 238 -19.63 -4.50 5.04
C TRP A 238 -19.45 -3.00 4.78
N THR A 239 -18.86 -2.69 3.63
CA THR A 239 -18.59 -1.34 3.12
C THR A 239 -19.86 -0.56 2.78
N ASP A 240 -20.98 -1.24 2.51
CA ASP A 240 -22.28 -0.61 2.27
C ASP A 240 -22.94 -0.05 3.52
N LEU A 241 -22.55 -0.56 4.69
CA LEU A 241 -23.10 -0.12 5.96
C LEU A 241 -22.66 1.31 6.31
N GLU A 242 -23.56 2.09 6.91
CA GLU A 242 -23.15 3.37 7.49
C GLU A 242 -22.10 3.14 8.60
N VAL A 243 -21.13 4.04 8.75
CA VAL A 243 -20.09 3.99 9.82
C VAL A 243 -20.69 3.71 11.20
N ARG A 244 -21.87 4.26 11.51
CA ARG A 244 -22.55 4.03 12.79
C ARG A 244 -23.11 2.62 12.94
N GLU A 245 -23.48 1.98 11.85
CA GLU A 245 -23.96 0.61 11.83
C GLU A 245 -22.79 -0.35 12.01
N GLN A 246 -21.68 -0.12 11.29
CA GLN A 246 -20.43 -0.85 11.48
C GLN A 246 -19.97 -0.79 12.94
N LEU A 247 -19.85 0.42 13.52
CA LEU A 247 -19.49 0.61 14.92
C LEU A 247 -20.47 -0.07 15.89
N ARG A 248 -21.76 -0.15 15.56
CA ARG A 248 -22.74 -0.85 16.41
C ARG A 248 -22.54 -2.36 16.36
N ARG A 249 -22.27 -2.92 15.18
CA ARG A 249 -21.99 -4.35 15.00
C ARG A 249 -20.69 -4.76 15.70
N GLU A 250 -19.69 -3.87 15.69
CA GLU A 250 -18.42 -4.02 16.43
C GLU A 250 -18.52 -3.76 17.95
N GLY A 251 -19.73 -3.52 18.48
CA GLY A 251 -19.97 -3.35 19.91
C GLY A 251 -19.48 -2.03 20.51
N PHE A 252 -19.06 -1.05 19.69
CA PHE A 252 -18.56 0.25 20.15
C PHE A 252 -19.57 1.00 21.02
N TYR A 253 -20.86 0.86 20.74
CA TYR A 253 -21.90 1.54 21.52
C TYR A 253 -22.35 0.77 22.78
N ASP A 254 -21.90 -0.47 22.99
CA ASP A 254 -22.35 -1.33 24.11
C ASP A 254 -21.93 -0.79 25.47
N VAL A 255 -20.96 0.12 25.50
CA VAL A 255 -20.51 0.79 26.72
C VAL A 255 -21.44 1.92 27.17
N LEU A 256 -22.42 2.32 26.35
CA LEU A 256 -23.29 3.46 26.59
C LEU A 256 -24.58 3.08 27.35
N ASP A 257 -24.55 3.13 28.68
CA ASP A 257 -25.79 3.06 29.49
C ASP A 257 -26.62 4.35 29.43
N HIS A 258 -25.94 5.50 29.32
CA HIS A 258 -26.53 6.83 29.19
C HIS A 258 -25.58 7.72 28.38
N VAL A 259 -26.12 8.63 27.56
CA VAL A 259 -25.32 9.58 26.79
C VAL A 259 -25.24 10.91 27.54
N LYS A 260 -24.03 11.34 27.93
CA LYS A 260 -23.82 12.66 28.57
C LYS A 260 -23.30 13.73 27.62
N ASP A 261 -22.60 13.30 26.57
CA ASP A 261 -21.87 14.16 25.67
C ASP A 261 -22.39 14.00 24.24
N PHE A 262 -22.24 15.05 23.43
CA PHE A 262 -22.61 15.02 22.02
C PHE A 262 -21.38 15.34 21.17
N PRO A 263 -21.10 14.56 20.11
CA PRO A 263 -21.86 13.39 19.65
C PRO A 263 -21.66 12.16 20.58
N PRO A 264 -22.57 11.17 20.58
CA PRO A 264 -22.52 10.03 21.50
C PRO A 264 -21.23 9.21 21.41
N GLU A 265 -20.60 9.19 20.24
CA GLU A 265 -19.31 8.55 19.98
C GLU A 265 -18.21 9.12 20.87
N TRP A 266 -18.22 10.43 21.12
CA TRP A 266 -17.27 11.04 22.05
C TRP A 266 -17.51 10.59 23.50
N HIS A 267 -18.77 10.33 23.88
CA HIS A 267 -19.04 9.71 25.18
C HIS A 267 -18.52 8.28 25.23
N ALA A 268 -18.67 7.52 24.15
CA ALA A 268 -18.21 6.14 24.05
C ALA A 268 -16.68 6.06 24.18
N ILE A 269 -15.91 6.89 23.44
CA ILE A 269 -14.44 6.98 23.56
C ILE A 269 -14.03 7.19 25.02
N LYS A 270 -14.64 8.16 25.73
CA LYS A 270 -14.35 8.43 27.15
C LYS A 270 -14.67 7.26 28.09
N VAL A 271 -15.61 6.39 27.72
CA VAL A 271 -15.94 5.20 28.51
C VAL A 271 -14.98 4.06 28.17
N HIS A 272 -14.65 3.85 26.89
CA HIS A 272 -13.64 2.89 26.44
C HIS A 272 -12.26 3.20 27.01
N GLU A 273 -11.83 4.47 26.99
CA GLU A 273 -10.58 4.96 27.58
C GLU A 273 -10.49 4.54 29.06
N LYS A 274 -11.56 4.74 29.82
CA LYS A 274 -11.61 4.36 31.25
C LYS A 274 -11.64 2.85 31.48
N ARG A 275 -12.15 2.08 30.52
CA ARG A 275 -12.20 0.62 30.58
C ARG A 275 -10.90 -0.01 30.07
N GLY A 276 -10.03 0.75 29.40
CA GLY A 276 -8.81 0.25 28.79
C GLY A 276 -9.04 -0.45 27.45
N ASN A 277 -10.15 -0.18 26.76
CA ASN A 277 -10.47 -0.83 25.49
C ASN A 277 -9.75 -0.11 24.34
N VAL A 278 -8.48 -0.43 24.15
CA VAL A 278 -7.61 0.18 23.13
C VAL A 278 -8.16 -0.04 21.73
N GLU A 279 -8.49 -1.29 21.38
CA GLU A 279 -9.02 -1.70 20.07
C GLU A 279 -10.22 -0.85 19.66
N GLN A 280 -11.13 -0.56 20.59
CA GLN A 280 -12.34 0.23 20.33
C GLN A 280 -12.04 1.71 20.09
N ILE A 281 -10.93 2.23 20.63
CA ILE A 281 -10.48 3.60 20.37
C ILE A 281 -9.79 3.67 19.00
N LEU A 282 -9.01 2.65 18.63
CA LEU A 282 -8.41 2.53 17.30
C LEU A 282 -9.48 2.35 16.22
N LEU A 283 -10.45 1.48 16.44
CA LEU A 283 -11.63 1.34 15.58
C LEU A 283 -12.34 2.67 15.38
N ALA A 284 -12.56 3.43 16.45
CA ALA A 284 -13.17 4.75 16.37
C ALA A 284 -12.27 5.76 15.62
N TYR A 285 -10.96 5.70 15.80
CA TYR A 285 -10.00 6.56 15.10
C TYR A 285 -10.02 6.31 13.59
N GLU A 286 -10.08 5.04 13.17
CA GLU A 286 -10.10 4.65 11.75
C GLU A 286 -11.47 4.91 11.11
N SER A 287 -12.54 4.64 11.84
CA SER A 287 -13.91 4.71 11.30
C SER A 287 -14.48 6.14 11.30
N LEU A 288 -14.17 6.94 12.32
CA LEU A 288 -14.77 8.26 12.49
C LEU A 288 -13.95 9.33 11.77
N GLY A 289 -14.21 9.52 10.47
CA GLY A 289 -13.53 10.51 9.61
C GLY A 289 -13.81 11.99 9.89
N SER A 290 -14.05 12.39 11.15
CA SER A 290 -14.25 13.78 11.55
C SER A 290 -13.06 14.28 12.37
N ASP A 291 -12.50 15.45 12.02
CA ASP A 291 -11.39 16.10 12.76
C ASP A 291 -11.64 16.15 14.28
N PHE A 292 -12.89 16.42 14.69
CA PHE A 292 -13.28 16.47 16.09
C PHE A 292 -13.21 15.10 16.78
N MET A 293 -13.60 14.03 16.09
CA MET A 293 -13.51 12.68 16.62
C MET A 293 -12.08 12.19 16.63
N GLU A 294 -11.33 12.47 15.57
CA GLU A 294 -9.91 12.17 15.44
C GLU A 294 -9.11 12.78 16.59
N GLU A 295 -9.28 14.09 16.86
CA GLU A 295 -8.62 14.77 17.98
C GLU A 295 -8.91 14.06 19.32
N HIS A 296 -10.15 13.65 19.57
CA HIS A 296 -10.51 12.97 20.81
C HIS A 296 -10.02 11.52 20.91
N CYS A 297 -9.90 10.81 19.78
CA CYS A 297 -9.26 9.50 19.75
C CYS A 297 -7.76 9.66 20.06
N LEU A 298 -7.07 10.59 19.39
CA LEU A 298 -5.64 10.87 19.62
C LEU A 298 -5.37 11.28 21.07
N GLU A 299 -6.21 12.15 21.65
CA GLU A 299 -6.10 12.52 23.06
C GLU A 299 -6.27 11.32 24.01
N ALA A 300 -7.16 10.38 23.68
CA ALA A 300 -7.36 9.17 24.47
C ALA A 300 -6.14 8.25 24.35
N LEU A 301 -5.64 8.03 23.13
CA LEU A 301 -4.42 7.26 22.85
C LEU A 301 -3.20 7.87 23.56
N GLU A 302 -3.05 9.20 23.56
CA GLU A 302 -1.94 9.89 24.26
C GLU A 302 -1.97 9.63 25.78
N ARG A 303 -3.18 9.63 26.37
CA ARG A 303 -3.35 9.38 27.81
C ARG A 303 -3.14 7.91 28.18
N MET A 304 -3.46 7.00 27.26
CA MET A 304 -3.36 5.56 27.46
C MET A 304 -1.96 5.03 27.18
N GLY A 305 -1.27 5.55 26.16
CA GLY A 305 0.01 5.06 25.67
C GLY A 305 0.01 3.58 25.24
N PRO A 306 -0.94 3.11 24.42
CA PRO A 306 -0.97 1.71 23.98
C PRO A 306 0.08 1.42 22.89
N GLU A 307 0.75 0.27 22.97
CA GLU A 307 1.71 -0.16 21.94
C GLU A 307 1.02 -0.46 20.61
N GLU A 308 -0.25 -0.86 20.64
CA GLU A 308 -1.10 -1.13 19.47
C GLU A 308 -1.33 0.13 18.60
N ALA A 309 -1.04 1.33 19.13
CA ALA A 309 -1.13 2.57 18.38
C ALA A 309 0.19 2.95 17.67
N ILE A 310 1.27 2.18 17.79
CA ILE A 310 2.57 2.53 17.19
C ILE A 310 2.44 2.69 15.67
N ASP A 311 1.93 1.69 14.95
CA ASP A 311 1.88 1.73 13.48
C ASP A 311 0.96 2.85 12.95
N PRO A 312 -0.28 3.05 13.46
CA PRO A 312 -1.11 4.18 13.07
C PRO A 312 -0.43 5.53 13.34
N MET A 313 0.29 5.65 14.47
CA MET A 313 0.97 6.90 14.83
C MET A 313 2.24 7.13 14.02
N LEU A 314 2.99 6.08 13.67
CA LEU A 314 4.13 6.15 12.75
C LEU A 314 3.70 6.73 11.40
N GLN A 315 2.65 6.15 10.81
CA GLN A 315 2.14 6.60 9.52
C GLN A 315 1.73 8.08 9.55
N LYS A 316 1.13 8.54 10.65
CA LYS A 316 0.70 9.92 10.83
C LYS A 316 1.87 10.86 11.14
N ALA A 317 2.83 10.42 11.96
CA ALA A 317 4.05 11.16 12.27
C ALA A 317 4.88 11.43 11.01
N GLY A 318 5.02 10.44 10.12
CA GLY A 318 5.67 10.62 8.81
C GLY A 318 4.99 11.67 7.90
N ARG A 319 3.71 11.95 8.14
CA ARG A 319 2.94 13.04 7.50
C ARG A 319 2.99 14.35 8.30
N ARG A 320 3.97 14.51 9.19
CA ARG A 320 4.22 15.69 10.04
C ARG A 320 3.15 15.94 11.12
N ASP A 321 2.45 14.92 11.55
CA ASP A 321 1.46 15.07 12.62
C ASP A 321 2.10 15.14 14.00
N THR A 322 1.93 16.29 14.67
CA THR A 322 2.57 16.55 15.97
C THR A 322 1.91 15.82 17.14
N ALA A 323 0.63 15.46 17.03
CA ALA A 323 -0.06 14.71 18.08
C ALA A 323 0.44 13.26 18.07
N ALA A 324 0.59 12.67 16.88
CA ALA A 324 1.19 11.36 16.71
C ALA A 324 2.61 11.26 17.29
N MET A 325 3.47 12.26 17.04
CA MET A 325 4.80 12.31 17.67
C MET A 325 4.72 12.31 19.20
N SER A 326 3.79 13.09 19.78
CA SER A 326 3.59 13.13 21.23
C SER A 326 3.12 11.77 21.78
N ILE A 327 2.23 11.09 21.05
CA ILE A 327 1.72 9.77 21.41
C ILE A 327 2.83 8.73 21.36
N LEU A 328 3.64 8.68 20.30
CA LEU A 328 4.82 7.79 20.21
C LEU A 328 5.77 8.02 21.39
N GLY A 329 6.03 9.28 21.73
CA GLY A 329 6.79 9.66 22.92
C GLY A 329 6.21 9.11 24.22
N LYS A 330 4.89 9.18 24.38
CA LYS A 330 4.14 8.71 25.55
C LYS A 330 4.09 7.19 25.66
N ILE A 331 4.00 6.49 24.55
CA ILE A 331 4.12 5.03 24.47
C ILE A 331 5.50 4.62 24.96
N GLY A 332 6.56 5.34 24.53
CA GLY A 332 7.89 5.20 25.09
C GLY A 332 8.63 3.91 24.69
N VAL A 333 8.19 3.27 23.60
CA VAL A 333 8.87 2.11 23.02
C VAL A 333 10.01 2.61 22.11
N ALA A 334 11.23 2.16 22.39
CA ALA A 334 12.42 2.43 21.59
C ALA A 334 12.50 1.46 20.40
N ASP A 335 11.53 1.60 19.49
CA ASP A 335 11.54 0.92 18.20
C ASP A 335 12.37 1.71 17.18
N ASP A 336 13.15 1.00 16.35
CA ASP A 336 14.09 1.63 15.41
C ASP A 336 13.36 2.53 14.40
N GLU A 337 12.21 2.11 13.86
CA GLU A 337 11.43 2.87 12.88
C GLU A 337 10.81 4.13 13.52
N VAL A 338 10.36 4.02 14.77
CA VAL A 338 9.88 5.16 15.56
C VAL A 338 10.99 6.19 15.77
N VAL A 339 12.18 5.74 16.17
CA VAL A 339 13.31 6.65 16.41
C VAL A 339 13.76 7.30 15.10
N GLU A 340 13.93 6.54 14.03
CA GLU A 340 14.32 7.07 12.72
C GLU A 340 13.31 8.11 12.20
N THR A 341 12.01 7.81 12.25
CA THR A 341 10.95 8.73 11.83
C THR A 341 10.97 10.05 12.62
N LEU A 342 11.20 9.99 13.93
CA LEU A 342 11.27 11.19 14.77
C LEU A 342 12.58 11.97 14.54
N LEU A 343 13.68 11.30 14.21
CA LEU A 343 14.97 11.93 13.91
C LEU A 343 14.91 12.83 12.67
N ASP A 344 14.09 12.49 11.68
CA ASP A 344 13.88 13.33 10.48
C ASP A 344 13.39 14.75 10.80
N TYR A 345 12.78 14.94 11.98
CA TYR A 345 12.26 16.23 12.42
C TYR A 345 13.19 17.00 13.37
N VAL A 346 14.32 16.42 13.79
CA VAL A 346 15.29 17.05 14.71
C VAL A 346 15.94 18.31 14.13
N ASP A 347 16.21 18.34 12.83
CA ASP A 347 16.79 19.49 12.12
C ASP A 347 15.79 20.17 11.17
N SER A 348 14.49 20.04 11.48
CA SER A 348 13.41 20.59 10.66
C SER A 348 12.95 21.98 11.15
N ASN A 349 11.73 22.37 10.78
CA ASN A 349 11.13 23.60 11.29
C ASN A 349 10.77 23.49 12.78
N ARG A 350 10.79 24.63 13.48
CA ARG A 350 10.62 24.70 14.94
C ARG A 350 9.31 24.09 15.47
N ASP A 351 8.26 24.09 14.67
CA ASP A 351 6.94 23.57 15.09
C ASP A 351 6.96 22.03 15.15
N LEU A 352 7.79 21.38 14.33
CA LEU A 352 8.00 19.91 14.34
C LEU A 352 9.16 19.49 15.25
N GLN A 353 10.19 20.32 15.42
CA GLN A 353 11.33 20.02 16.30
C GLN A 353 10.89 19.83 17.75
N LYS A 354 10.00 20.69 18.26
CA LYS A 354 9.54 20.62 19.65
C LYS A 354 8.87 19.29 20.01
N PRO A 355 7.85 18.81 19.28
CA PRO A 355 7.25 17.50 19.56
C PRO A 355 8.24 16.36 19.33
N ALA A 356 9.07 16.40 18.28
CA ALA A 356 10.08 15.37 18.01
C ALA A 356 11.11 15.23 19.14
N PHE A 357 11.71 16.35 19.60
CA PHE A 357 12.63 16.36 20.74
C PHE A 357 11.99 15.82 22.00
N ARG A 358 10.74 16.21 22.27
CA ARG A 358 10.02 15.72 23.43
C ARG A 358 9.78 14.22 23.34
N ALA A 359 9.35 13.74 22.17
CA ALA A 359 9.06 12.33 21.93
C ALA A 359 10.31 11.45 22.09
N LEU A 360 11.41 11.81 21.40
CA LEU A 360 12.70 11.13 21.51
C LEU A 360 13.23 11.13 22.95
N GLY A 361 13.00 12.23 23.68
CA GLY A 361 13.33 12.35 25.09
C GLY A 361 12.50 11.43 25.99
N GLU A 362 11.18 11.37 25.77
CA GLU A 362 10.28 10.51 26.56
C GLU A 362 10.48 9.01 26.26
N ILE A 363 10.87 8.66 25.02
CA ILE A 363 11.30 7.30 24.63
C ILE A 363 12.63 6.94 25.30
N GLY A 364 13.54 7.90 25.45
CA GLY A 364 14.90 7.64 25.91
C GLY A 364 15.81 7.10 24.81
N ALA A 365 15.64 7.60 23.58
CA ALA A 365 16.39 7.12 22.41
C ALA A 365 17.87 7.53 22.47
N ASP A 366 18.75 6.60 22.81
CA ASP A 366 20.20 6.82 22.92
C ASP A 366 20.83 7.27 21.58
N GLU A 367 20.30 6.80 20.46
CA GLU A 367 20.70 7.16 19.11
C GLU A 367 20.46 8.65 18.82
N ALA A 368 19.45 9.24 19.46
CA ALA A 368 19.07 10.64 19.27
C ALA A 368 19.96 11.64 20.02
N VAL A 369 20.84 11.17 20.91
CA VAL A 369 21.71 12.03 21.73
C VAL A 369 22.58 12.95 20.87
N GLN A 370 23.28 12.41 19.88
CA GLN A 370 24.17 13.23 19.04
C GLN A 370 23.39 14.18 18.11
N PRO A 371 22.35 13.73 17.38
CA PRO A 371 21.49 14.63 16.59
C PRO A 371 20.91 15.78 17.41
N ILE A 372 20.39 15.51 18.63
CA ILE A 372 19.82 16.53 19.51
C ILE A 372 20.93 17.43 20.10
N ALA A 373 22.10 16.90 20.44
CA ALA A 373 23.22 17.70 20.92
C ALA A 373 23.69 18.73 19.89
N ASN A 374 23.62 18.43 18.59
CA ASN A 374 23.92 19.40 17.53
C ASN A 374 22.97 20.61 17.54
N GLN A 375 21.75 20.45 18.06
CA GLN A 375 20.73 21.52 18.14
C GLN A 375 20.93 22.45 19.36
N LEU A 376 21.88 22.14 20.25
CA LEU A 376 22.26 23.02 21.37
C LEU A 376 22.95 24.32 20.92
N VAL A 377 23.34 24.44 19.65
CA VAL A 377 23.95 25.65 19.08
C VAL A 377 23.06 26.32 18.03
N ALA A 378 21.78 25.95 17.96
CA ALA A 378 20.83 26.55 17.04
C ALA A 378 20.67 28.07 17.28
N ASP A 379 20.39 28.81 16.20
CA ASP A 379 20.19 30.27 16.28
C ASP A 379 19.01 30.63 17.20
N ASP A 380 17.96 29.81 17.19
CA ASP A 380 16.75 30.04 17.99
C ASP A 380 16.93 29.53 19.44
N PRO A 381 16.86 30.42 20.45
CA PRO A 381 17.00 30.00 21.86
C PRO A 381 15.87 29.08 22.35
N ASP A 382 14.70 29.04 21.70
CA ASP A 382 13.68 28.04 22.04
C ASP A 382 14.15 26.62 21.64
N VAL A 383 14.74 26.48 20.46
CA VAL A 383 15.26 25.19 19.94
C VAL A 383 16.37 24.67 20.84
N ARG A 384 17.35 25.53 21.20
CA ARG A 384 18.42 25.17 22.15
C ARG A 384 17.86 24.71 23.49
N SER A 385 16.84 25.40 24.00
CA SER A 385 16.18 25.06 25.26
C SER A 385 15.46 23.71 25.19
N TRP A 386 14.76 23.42 24.09
CA TRP A 386 14.09 22.13 23.90
C TRP A 386 15.08 20.99 23.74
N ALA A 387 16.16 21.18 22.98
CA ALA A 387 17.24 20.21 22.81
C ALA A 387 17.88 19.86 24.16
N ALA A 388 18.20 20.87 24.98
CA ALA A 388 18.73 20.63 26.33
C ALA A 388 17.78 19.79 27.19
N ARG A 389 16.48 20.09 27.15
CA ARG A 389 15.48 19.32 27.92
C ARG A 389 15.32 17.89 27.39
N ALA A 390 15.36 17.68 26.09
CA ALA A 390 15.28 16.35 25.51
C ALA A 390 16.46 15.48 25.93
N LEU A 391 17.70 16.00 25.86
CA LEU A 391 18.88 15.29 26.37
C LEU A 391 18.78 14.93 27.85
N GLY A 392 18.20 15.83 28.65
CA GLY A 392 17.91 15.57 30.06
C GLY A 392 16.88 14.44 30.28
N LEU A 393 15.88 14.33 29.40
CA LEU A 393 14.90 13.25 29.45
C LEU A 393 15.51 11.90 29.02
N ILE A 394 16.38 11.91 27.98
CA ILE A 394 17.12 10.70 27.57
C ILE A 394 18.02 10.20 28.70
N GLY A 395 18.71 11.12 29.38
CA GLY A 395 19.54 10.77 30.54
C GLY A 395 20.92 10.20 30.18
N ASP A 396 21.30 10.20 28.90
CA ASP A 396 22.59 9.68 28.46
C ASP A 396 23.75 10.59 28.89
N THR A 397 24.76 9.97 29.52
CA THR A 397 25.96 10.65 30.03
C THR A 397 26.81 11.36 28.97
N ARG A 398 26.71 10.99 27.69
CA ARG A 398 27.36 11.68 26.56
C ARG A 398 26.89 13.13 26.42
N ALA A 399 25.72 13.48 26.95
CA ALA A 399 25.19 14.83 26.93
C ALA A 399 25.78 15.75 28.03
N VAL A 400 26.51 15.22 29.02
CA VAL A 400 26.97 16.00 30.18
C VAL A 400 27.90 17.15 29.75
N GLU A 401 28.91 16.88 28.93
CA GLU A 401 29.86 17.92 28.50
C GLU A 401 29.16 19.00 27.62
N PRO A 402 28.40 18.66 26.56
CA PRO A 402 27.64 19.65 25.79
C PRO A 402 26.68 20.51 26.64
N LEU A 403 25.98 19.91 27.60
CA LEU A 403 25.07 20.64 28.48
C LEU A 403 25.82 21.56 29.45
N ALA A 404 26.99 21.15 29.93
CA ALA A 404 27.84 21.97 30.78
C ALA A 404 28.30 23.24 30.06
N ASP A 405 28.69 23.12 28.78
CA ASP A 405 29.05 24.26 27.93
C ASP A 405 27.87 25.23 27.77
N VAL A 406 26.67 24.71 27.51
CA VAL A 406 25.44 25.54 27.41
C VAL A 406 25.13 26.25 28.73
N LEU A 407 25.26 25.58 29.87
CA LEU A 407 25.06 26.18 31.19
C LEU A 407 26.06 27.31 31.47
N ALA A 408 27.29 27.17 31.01
CA ALA A 408 28.35 28.16 31.21
C ALA A 408 28.19 29.38 30.29
N ASP A 409 27.98 29.15 28.99
CA ASP A 409 28.26 30.15 27.96
C ASP A 409 27.03 30.66 27.18
N ASP A 410 25.85 30.04 27.30
CA ASP A 410 24.66 30.51 26.56
C ASP A 410 24.26 31.92 27.00
N GLU A 411 23.85 32.75 26.04
CA GLU A 411 23.45 34.12 26.31
C GLU A 411 22.07 34.23 26.98
N GLU A 412 21.21 33.22 26.81
CA GLU A 412 19.85 33.22 27.33
C GLU A 412 19.70 32.40 28.61
N ASP A 413 19.33 33.10 29.69
CA ASP A 413 19.15 32.54 31.03
C ASP A 413 18.19 31.34 31.08
N ARG A 414 17.18 31.30 30.19
CA ARG A 414 16.23 30.18 30.08
C ARG A 414 16.86 28.92 29.49
N VAL A 415 17.80 29.06 28.57
CA VAL A 415 18.50 27.93 27.93
C VAL A 415 19.49 27.34 28.93
N ARG A 416 20.25 28.22 29.61
CA ARG A 416 21.12 27.83 30.74
C ARG A 416 20.35 27.07 31.82
N ALA A 417 19.14 27.54 32.17
CA ALA A 417 18.31 26.85 33.17
C ALA A 417 17.83 25.47 32.69
N SER A 418 17.48 25.32 31.41
CA SER A 418 17.17 24.02 30.81
C SER A 418 18.37 23.06 30.85
N ALA A 419 19.58 23.56 30.61
CA ALA A 419 20.81 22.76 30.71
C ALA A 419 21.11 22.32 32.14
N ALA A 420 20.97 23.22 33.13
CA ALA A 420 21.07 22.87 34.55
C ALA A 420 20.02 21.83 34.96
N TRP A 421 18.77 21.98 34.50
CA TRP A 421 17.72 21.01 34.74
C TRP A 421 18.05 19.64 34.12
N ALA A 422 18.57 19.61 32.90
CA ALA A 422 18.94 18.39 32.19
C ALA A 422 20.09 17.65 32.88
N LEU A 423 21.14 18.36 33.29
CA LEU A 423 22.24 17.80 34.09
C LEU A 423 21.74 17.23 35.43
N ASN A 424 20.79 17.90 36.08
CA ASN A 424 20.11 17.36 37.27
C ASN A 424 19.32 16.07 36.99
N GLN A 425 18.69 15.94 35.81
CA GLN A 425 17.98 14.70 35.44
C GLN A 425 18.93 13.55 35.13
N ILE A 426 20.04 13.82 34.41
CA ILE A 426 21.09 12.83 34.16
C ILE A 426 21.66 12.31 35.50
N GLY A 427 21.84 13.19 36.48
CA GLY A 427 22.04 12.80 37.87
C GLY A 427 23.35 12.07 38.18
N THR A 428 24.32 12.07 37.25
CA THR A 428 25.67 11.58 37.55
C THR A 428 26.38 12.52 38.52
N GLN A 429 27.32 11.99 39.31
CA GLN A 429 28.10 12.79 40.25
C GLN A 429 28.74 14.02 39.56
N ASP A 430 29.37 13.80 38.40
CA ASP A 430 30.02 14.88 37.64
C ASP A 430 29.01 15.94 37.19
N ALA A 431 27.82 15.54 36.70
CA ALA A 431 26.77 16.47 36.29
C ALA A 431 26.24 17.29 37.46
N LEU A 432 26.03 16.66 38.63
CA LEU A 432 25.55 17.34 39.84
C LEU A 432 26.61 18.30 40.40
N GLU A 433 27.89 17.93 40.36
CA GLU A 433 28.99 18.82 40.76
C GLU A 433 29.06 20.06 39.87
N ILE A 434 28.94 19.89 38.54
CA ILE A 434 28.89 21.02 37.59
C ILE A 434 27.75 21.98 37.94
N VAL A 435 26.55 21.46 38.18
CA VAL A 435 25.38 22.30 38.46
C VAL A 435 25.47 22.99 39.83
N ALA A 436 26.06 22.34 40.83
CA ALA A 436 26.22 22.89 42.19
C ALA A 436 27.05 24.18 42.23
N ASP A 437 28.00 24.35 41.31
CA ASP A 437 28.82 25.57 41.20
C ASP A 437 28.01 26.82 40.81
N TYR A 438 26.76 26.64 40.37
CA TYR A 438 25.85 27.71 39.95
C TYR A 438 24.79 28.09 41.01
N ASP A 439 24.96 27.71 42.29
CA ASP A 439 24.03 28.02 43.41
C ASP A 439 23.83 29.53 43.68
N ALA A 440 24.76 30.34 43.18
CA ALA A 440 24.80 31.80 43.27
C ALA A 440 24.72 32.47 41.89
N ASP A 441 24.21 31.78 40.87
CA ASP A 441 24.08 32.33 39.52
C ASP A 441 23.26 33.62 39.48
N ARG A 442 23.63 34.52 38.55
CA ARG A 442 22.94 35.80 38.35
C ARG A 442 21.48 35.62 37.88
N ALA A 443 21.22 34.56 37.15
CA ALA A 443 19.92 34.22 36.63
C ALA A 443 19.15 33.41 37.68
N TYR A 444 18.02 33.94 38.12
CA TYR A 444 17.20 33.28 39.15
C TYR A 444 16.78 31.87 38.75
N LEU A 445 16.47 31.62 37.46
CA LEU A 445 16.06 30.30 36.98
C LEU A 445 17.19 29.27 37.11
N VAL A 446 18.41 29.63 36.72
CA VAL A 446 19.60 28.76 36.84
C VAL A 446 19.90 28.49 38.30
N GLN A 447 19.89 29.54 39.14
CA GLN A 447 20.09 29.42 40.58
C GLN A 447 19.09 28.44 41.23
N VAL A 448 17.82 28.52 40.87
CA VAL A 448 16.77 27.63 41.42
C VAL A 448 17.02 26.18 41.04
N GLU A 449 17.46 25.88 39.82
CA GLU A 449 17.82 24.52 39.44
C GLU A 449 19.08 24.05 40.16
N ALA A 450 20.09 24.92 40.30
CA ALA A 450 21.32 24.60 41.01
C ALA A 450 21.10 24.26 42.49
N GLN A 451 20.18 24.96 43.15
CA GLN A 451 19.83 24.72 44.56
C GLN A 451 19.07 23.41 44.81
N LYS A 452 18.60 22.72 43.76
CA LYS A 452 17.96 21.40 43.90
C LYS A 452 18.97 20.26 43.99
N VAL A 453 20.24 20.51 43.66
CA VAL A 453 21.30 19.50 43.73
C VAL A 453 21.46 19.03 45.17
N ASP A 454 21.33 17.72 45.39
CA ASP A 454 21.61 17.07 46.67
C ASP A 454 22.88 16.21 46.53
N LEU A 455 24.05 16.81 46.76
CA LEU A 455 25.31 16.07 46.85
C LEU A 455 25.42 15.49 48.26
N GLU A 456 25.35 14.16 48.39
CA GLU A 456 25.71 13.52 49.66
C GLU A 456 27.14 13.95 50.05
N PRO A 457 27.39 14.37 51.31
CA PRO A 457 28.70 14.84 51.71
C PRO A 457 29.72 13.70 51.56
N ALA A 458 30.74 13.92 50.73
CA ALA A 458 31.83 12.97 50.50
C ALA A 458 32.39 12.42 51.83
N ALA A 459 32.35 11.10 51.98
CA ALA A 459 32.69 10.36 53.21
C ALA A 459 34.18 10.35 53.57
#